data_AF-A0A8S3XRZ0-F1
#
_entry.id   AF-A0A8S3XRZ0-F1
#
_cell.length_a   1.000
_cell.length_b   1.000
_cell.length_c   1.000
_cell.angle_alpha   90.00
_cell.angle_beta   90.00
_cell.angle_gamma   90.00
#
_symmetry.space_group_name_H-M   'P 1'
#
loop_
_entity.id
_entity.type
_entity.pdbx_description
1 polymer ?
#
loop_
_entity_poly.entity_id
_entity_poly.type
_entity_poly.pdbx_seq_one_letter_code
_entity_poly.pdbx_strand_id
1 'polypeptide(L)'
;MELIPEKLLKTICCSCETGCNSLKRGCRKHGLKCTNLCSNCHGSEQCANVEKKIYEEANDSDEIADEEPMQTENNVGDEDDDGLEDVEDLLESERPVESNGQEIPSKRQKLMNK
;
A
#
# COMPACT_ATOMS: atom_id res chain seq x y z
N MET A 1 -6.92 4.49 -27.02
CA MET A 1 -7.08 4.68 -25.57
C MET A 1 -8.45 4.16 -25.20
N GLU A 2 -8.53 3.16 -24.33
CA GLU A 2 -9.81 2.77 -23.75
C GLU A 2 -10.14 3.72 -22.59
N LEU A 3 -11.39 4.18 -22.53
CA LEU A 3 -11.85 5.07 -21.48
C LEU A 3 -12.44 4.26 -20.33
N ILE A 4 -12.19 4.70 -19.10
CA ILE A 4 -12.84 4.12 -17.92
C ILE A 4 -14.36 4.41 -18.01
N PRO A 5 -15.23 3.40 -17.91
CA PRO A 5 -16.67 3.63 -17.94
C PRO A 5 -17.14 4.56 -16.83
N GLU A 6 -17.91 5.60 -17.18
CA GLU A 6 -18.40 6.59 -16.19
C GLU A 6 -19.21 5.96 -15.06
N LYS A 7 -19.96 4.88 -15.34
CA LYS A 7 -20.76 4.17 -14.34
C LYS A 7 -19.88 3.62 -13.22
N LEU A 8 -18.68 3.15 -13.56
CA LEU A 8 -17.72 2.65 -12.59
C LEU A 8 -17.18 3.80 -11.73
N LEU A 9 -16.80 4.91 -12.37
CA LEU A 9 -16.33 6.10 -11.66
C LEU A 9 -17.39 6.64 -10.70
N LYS A 10 -18.65 6.77 -11.14
CA LYS A 10 -19.77 7.21 -10.28
C LYS A 10 -20.03 6.27 -9.11
N THR A 11 -19.78 4.97 -9.28
CA THR A 11 -19.95 3.97 -8.21
C THR A 11 -18.83 4.05 -7.18
N ILE A 12 -17.59 4.29 -7.63
CA ILE A 12 -16.40 4.28 -6.79
C ILE A 12 -16.14 5.62 -6.11
N CYS A 13 -16.37 6.74 -6.80
CA CYS A 13 -16.08 8.07 -6.27
C CYS A 13 -16.88 8.32 -4.98
N CYS A 14 -16.23 8.93 -3.98
CA CYS A 14 -16.91 9.38 -2.79
C CYS A 14 -17.89 10.51 -3.10
N SER A 15 -18.85 10.77 -2.21
CA SER A 15 -19.72 11.95 -2.20
C SER A 15 -19.38 12.88 -1.02
N CYS A 16 -18.08 13.08 -0.77
CA CYS A 16 -17.59 13.90 0.34
C CYS A 16 -17.74 15.40 0.01
N GLU A 17 -18.30 16.20 0.92
CA GLU A 17 -18.31 17.68 0.84
C GLU A 17 -17.16 18.30 1.66
N THR A 18 -16.86 17.71 2.82
CA THR A 18 -15.93 18.27 3.82
C THR A 18 -14.78 17.35 4.22
N GLY A 19 -14.61 16.22 3.52
CA GLY A 19 -13.52 15.27 3.73
C GLY A 19 -13.95 13.81 3.88
N CYS A 20 -13.03 12.88 3.59
CA CYS A 20 -13.30 11.44 3.54
C CYS A 20 -12.81 10.67 4.77
N ASN A 21 -13.22 11.13 5.96
CA ASN A 21 -12.85 10.56 7.26
C ASN A 21 -13.59 9.26 7.63
N SER A 22 -14.72 8.96 6.96
CA SER A 22 -15.55 7.80 7.26
C SER A 22 -15.30 6.65 6.28
N LEU A 23 -15.32 5.40 6.78
CA LEU A 23 -15.28 4.19 5.97
C LEU A 23 -16.49 4.03 5.04
N LYS A 24 -17.57 4.79 5.26
CA LYS A 24 -18.79 4.73 4.43
C LYS A 24 -18.67 5.49 3.09
N ARG A 25 -17.59 6.25 2.88
CA ARG A 25 -17.39 7.06 1.67
C ARG A 25 -16.95 6.19 0.50
N GLY A 26 -17.51 6.39 -0.70
CA GLY A 26 -17.29 5.56 -1.90
C GLY A 26 -15.87 5.03 -2.07
N CYS A 27 -14.88 5.91 -2.23
CA CYS A 27 -13.48 5.50 -2.45
C CYS A 27 -13.00 4.57 -1.33
N ARG A 28 -13.16 5.01 -0.07
CA ARG A 28 -12.68 4.27 1.11
C ARG A 28 -13.46 2.98 1.36
N LYS A 29 -14.77 2.98 1.07
CA LYS A 29 -15.65 1.80 1.12
C LYS A 29 -15.16 0.71 0.17
N HIS A 30 -14.60 1.11 -0.97
CA HIS A 30 -14.01 0.21 -1.96
C HIS A 30 -12.50 -0.01 -1.77
N GLY A 31 -11.92 0.42 -0.63
CA GLY A 31 -10.50 0.23 -0.34
C GLY A 31 -9.56 1.13 -1.14
N LEU A 32 -10.06 2.18 -1.78
CA LEU A 32 -9.29 3.07 -2.64
C LEU A 32 -9.01 4.41 -1.96
N LYS A 33 -7.82 4.96 -2.24
CA LYS A 33 -7.46 6.34 -1.91
C LYS A 33 -8.14 7.31 -2.87
N CYS A 34 -8.46 8.50 -2.37
CA CYS A 34 -8.93 9.58 -3.22
C CYS A 34 -7.73 10.10 -4.04
N THR A 35 -7.86 10.07 -5.36
CA THR A 35 -6.90 10.64 -6.31
C THR A 35 -7.56 11.77 -7.11
N ASN A 36 -6.85 12.34 -8.08
CA ASN A 36 -7.38 13.34 -9.02
C ASN A 36 -8.58 12.82 -9.83
N LEU A 37 -8.76 11.50 -9.93
CA LEU A 37 -9.91 10.87 -10.58
C LEU A 37 -11.19 10.96 -9.74
N CYS A 38 -11.07 11.19 -8.44
CA CYS A 38 -12.22 11.36 -7.57
C CYS A 38 -12.94 12.67 -7.88
N SER A 39 -14.15 12.60 -8.41
CA SER A 39 -14.95 13.75 -8.84
C SER A 39 -15.37 14.72 -7.72
N ASN A 40 -15.15 14.38 -6.46
CA ASN A 40 -15.54 15.20 -5.32
C ASN A 40 -14.33 15.75 -4.59
N CYS A 41 -13.34 14.91 -4.29
CA CYS A 41 -12.15 15.35 -3.58
C CYS A 41 -11.03 15.85 -4.50
N HIS A 42 -10.99 15.42 -5.75
CA HIS A 42 -9.96 15.79 -6.73
C HIS A 42 -8.52 15.64 -6.21
N GLY A 43 -8.27 14.62 -5.37
CA GLY A 43 -6.95 14.42 -4.76
C GLY A 43 -6.48 15.55 -3.83
N SER A 44 -7.39 16.40 -3.35
CA SER A 44 -7.05 17.51 -2.44
C SER A 44 -6.29 17.02 -1.21
N GLU A 45 -5.26 17.75 -0.82
CA GLU A 45 -4.46 17.50 0.39
C GLU A 45 -5.28 17.59 1.69
N GLN A 46 -6.41 18.31 1.65
CA GLN A 46 -7.36 18.40 2.77
C GLN A 46 -8.22 17.12 2.89
N CYS A 47 -8.24 16.27 1.86
CA CYS A 47 -8.93 14.99 1.93
C CYS A 47 -8.10 14.00 2.77
N ALA A 48 -8.64 13.59 3.91
CA ALA A 48 -7.98 12.59 4.76
C ALA A 48 -7.77 11.20 4.12
N ASN A 49 -8.34 10.96 2.93
CA ASN A 49 -8.19 9.71 2.20
C ASN A 49 -7.27 9.82 0.97
N VAL A 50 -6.53 10.92 0.81
CA VAL A 50 -5.46 11.02 -0.21
C VAL A 50 -4.21 10.26 0.25
N GLU A 51 -3.41 9.80 -0.70
CA GLU A 51 -2.09 9.24 -0.44
C GLU A 51 -1.11 10.39 -0.15
N LYS A 52 -0.37 10.29 0.96
CA LYS A 52 0.64 11.28 1.33
C LYS A 52 1.97 10.81 0.77
N LYS A 53 2.63 11.65 -0.02
CA LYS A 53 4.01 11.41 -0.43
C LYS A 53 4.92 11.81 0.73
N ILE A 54 5.64 10.85 1.27
CA ILE A 54 6.74 11.12 2.20
C ILE A 54 7.98 11.20 1.30
N TYR A 55 8.50 12.40 1.08
CA TYR A 55 9.82 12.56 0.52
C TYR A 55 10.80 12.40 1.68
N GLU A 56 11.59 11.33 1.65
CA GLU A 56 12.76 11.26 2.52
C GLU A 56 13.81 12.18 1.91
N GLU A 57 14.16 13.23 2.66
CA GLU A 57 15.25 14.12 2.29
C GLU A 57 16.55 13.34 2.44
N ALA A 58 17.04 12.79 1.32
CA ALA A 58 18.36 12.20 1.25
C ALA A 58 19.37 13.32 1.53
N ASN A 59 19.86 13.36 2.77
CA ASN A 59 20.91 14.27 3.18
C ASN A 59 22.23 13.75 2.60
N ASP A 60 22.51 14.10 1.35
CA ASP A 60 23.78 13.83 0.63
C ASP A 60 24.94 14.67 1.22
N SER A 61 25.18 14.53 2.52
CA SER A 61 26.33 15.14 3.18
C SER A 61 27.54 14.21 3.08
N ASP A 62 27.99 13.95 1.86
CA ASP A 62 29.30 13.33 1.60
C ASP A 62 30.40 14.41 1.76
N GLU A 63 30.79 14.66 3.00
CA GLU A 63 32.02 15.39 3.32
C GLU A 63 33.21 14.45 3.03
N ILE A 64 33.75 14.52 1.82
CA ILE A 64 35.00 13.85 1.48
C ILE A 64 36.14 14.48 2.28
N ALA A 65 36.60 13.81 3.33
CA ALA A 65 37.86 14.16 3.97
C ALA A 65 39.00 13.77 3.00
N ASP A 66 39.81 14.76 2.65
CA ASP A 66 41.01 14.58 1.83
C ASP A 66 42.11 13.97 2.73
N GLU A 67 42.07 12.65 2.92
CA GLU A 67 43.18 11.92 3.53
C GLU A 67 44.21 11.51 2.46
N GLU A 68 45.41 12.08 2.54
CA GLU A 68 46.56 11.72 1.72
C GLU A 68 46.90 10.21 1.81
N PRO A 69 47.40 9.58 0.72
CA PRO A 69 47.64 8.15 0.70
C PRO A 69 48.96 7.81 1.40
N MET A 70 48.90 7.33 2.64
CA MET A 70 50.03 6.65 3.26
C MET A 70 50.15 5.22 2.72
N GLN A 71 51.08 5.04 1.78
CA GLN A 71 51.51 3.74 1.29
C GLN A 71 52.04 2.90 2.47
N THR A 72 51.40 1.77 2.73
CA THR A 72 51.96 0.74 3.62
C THR A 72 51.97 -0.57 2.85
N GLU A 73 53.16 -0.96 2.38
CA GLU A 73 53.40 -2.26 1.75
C GLU A 73 53.61 -3.37 2.80
N ASN A 74 53.17 -4.58 2.41
CA ASN A 74 53.47 -5.93 2.94
C ASN A 74 52.56 -6.38 4.12
N ASN A 75 51.97 -7.57 4.17
CA ASN A 75 52.40 -8.88 3.65
C ASN A 75 51.19 -9.85 3.55
N VAL A 76 51.27 -10.80 2.61
CA VAL A 76 50.28 -11.86 2.30
C VAL A 76 50.04 -12.79 3.51
N GLY A 77 48.77 -13.10 3.78
CA GLY A 77 48.35 -14.21 4.61
C GLY A 77 47.06 -14.80 4.02
N ASP A 78 47.20 -15.93 3.31
CA ASP A 78 46.09 -16.77 2.87
C ASP A 78 45.59 -17.58 4.09
N GLU A 79 44.32 -17.44 4.43
CA GLU A 79 43.60 -18.44 5.22
C GLU A 79 42.15 -18.52 4.72
N ASP A 80 41.88 -19.61 4.00
CA ASP A 80 40.55 -20.08 3.61
C ASP A 80 39.73 -20.43 4.87
N ASP A 81 38.50 -19.95 4.99
CA ASP A 81 37.49 -20.59 5.85
C ASP A 81 36.08 -20.42 5.25
N ASP A 82 35.57 -21.55 4.79
CA ASP A 82 34.28 -21.76 4.14
C ASP A 82 33.15 -21.81 5.18
N GLY A 83 32.53 -20.67 5.49
CA GLY A 83 31.37 -20.58 6.38
C GLY A 83 30.03 -20.49 5.64
N LEU A 84 29.61 -21.56 4.96
CA LEU A 84 28.25 -21.69 4.41
C LEU A 84 27.28 -22.12 5.53
N GLU A 85 26.55 -21.16 6.11
CA GLU A 85 25.38 -21.50 6.93
C GLU A 85 24.10 -21.32 6.11
N ASP A 86 23.72 -22.45 5.51
CA ASP A 86 22.43 -22.72 4.90
C ASP A 86 21.39 -22.83 6.03
N VAL A 87 20.48 -21.87 6.14
CA VAL A 87 19.25 -22.04 6.94
C VAL A 87 18.05 -21.82 6.06
N GLU A 88 17.72 -22.89 5.36
CA GLU A 88 16.42 -23.18 4.80
C GLU A 88 15.42 -23.32 5.97
N ASP A 89 14.49 -22.36 6.12
CA ASP A 89 13.24 -22.62 6.83
C ASP A 89 12.07 -22.13 5.97
N LEU A 90 11.84 -22.95 4.96
CA LEU A 90 10.61 -23.03 4.20
C LEU A 90 9.46 -23.42 5.13
N LEU A 91 8.79 -22.44 5.73
CA LEU A 91 7.49 -22.67 6.37
C LEU A 91 6.37 -22.72 5.32
N GLU A 92 6.39 -23.76 4.48
CA GLU A 92 5.18 -24.30 3.89
C GLU A 92 4.61 -25.35 4.84
N SER A 93 3.53 -25.00 5.55
CA SER A 93 2.53 -25.99 5.94
C SER A 93 1.20 -25.32 6.25
N GLU A 94 0.32 -25.40 5.23
CA GLU A 94 -1.09 -25.80 5.27
C GLU A 94 -2.01 -25.01 6.23
N ARG A 95 -3.21 -24.54 5.87
CA ARG A 95 -4.33 -25.27 5.24
C ARG A 95 -5.37 -24.24 4.74
N PRO A 96 -6.03 -24.44 3.59
CA PRO A 96 -7.27 -23.71 3.28
C PRO A 96 -8.35 -24.15 4.27
N VAL A 97 -8.89 -23.23 5.06
CA VAL A 97 -10.13 -23.49 5.78
C VAL A 97 -11.27 -23.31 4.78
N GLU A 98 -11.65 -24.41 4.13
CA GLU A 98 -12.96 -24.53 3.50
C GLU A 98 -14.02 -24.50 4.62
N SER A 99 -14.66 -23.35 4.82
CA SER A 99 -15.95 -23.28 5.52
C SER A 99 -17.03 -23.10 4.47
N ASN A 100 -17.45 -24.24 3.93
CA ASN A 100 -18.61 -24.36 3.07
C ASN A 100 -19.90 -23.98 3.84
N GLY A 101 -20.70 -23.09 3.25
CA GLY A 101 -22.16 -23.07 3.37
C GLY A 101 -22.78 -22.59 4.69
N GLN A 102 -23.28 -21.36 4.68
CA GLN A 102 -24.73 -21.11 4.87
C GLN A 102 -25.08 -19.68 4.46
N GLU A 103 -25.60 -19.53 3.25
CA GLU A 103 -26.41 -18.38 2.86
C GLU A 103 -27.59 -18.26 3.82
N ILE A 104 -27.74 -17.10 4.47
CA ILE A 104 -29.01 -16.71 5.09
C ILE A 104 -29.59 -15.57 4.26
N PRO A 105 -30.55 -15.83 3.35
CA PRO A 105 -31.30 -14.76 2.71
C PRO A 105 -32.31 -14.20 3.73
N SER A 106 -31.94 -13.12 4.43
CA SER A 106 -32.89 -12.41 5.30
C SER A 106 -33.79 -11.49 4.46
N LYS A 107 -34.81 -12.10 3.82
CA LYS A 107 -35.94 -11.38 3.22
C LYS A 107 -36.78 -10.75 4.33
N ARG A 108 -36.58 -9.47 4.61
CA ARG A 108 -37.61 -8.67 5.30
C ARG A 108 -38.61 -8.16 4.26
N GLN A 109 -39.68 -8.92 4.08
CA GLN A 109 -40.94 -8.44 3.50
C GLN A 109 -41.79 -7.73 4.58
N LYS A 110 -42.80 -6.99 4.10
CA LYS A 110 -43.89 -6.24 4.78
C LYS A 110 -43.55 -4.77 5.08
N LEU A 111 -44.38 -3.78 4.73
CA LEU A 111 -45.82 -3.75 4.41
C LEU A 111 -46.11 -2.49 3.56
N MET A 112 -46.86 -2.64 2.47
CA MET A 112 -47.45 -1.52 1.73
C MET A 112 -48.71 -1.07 2.48
N ASN A 113 -48.71 0.17 2.96
CA ASN A 113 -49.91 0.80 3.49
C ASN A 113 -50.55 1.65 2.39
N LYS A 114 -51.87 1.50 2.31
CA LYS A 114 -52.79 1.97 1.28
C LYS A 114 -53.13 3.45 1.45
#